data_AF-A0A356PBT3-F1
#
_entry.id   AF-A0A356PBT3-F1
#
_cell.length_a   1.000
_cell.length_b   1.000
_cell.length_c   1.000
_cell.angle_alpha   90.00
_cell.angle_beta   90.00
_cell.angle_gamma   90.00
#
_symmetry.space_group_name_H-M   'P 1'
#
loop_
_entity.id
_entity.type
_entity.pdbx_description
1 polymer ?
#
loop_
_entity_poly.entity_id
_entity_poly.type
_entity_poly.pdbx_seq_one_letter_code
_entity_poly.pdbx_strand_id
1 'polypeptide(L)'
;YGQPLKDESIPLLNYLNKELEMTHPARSAFATASIAPYKIRSSFFTTALSDLRLFSDPNISDMTAIQDHELAKIGIEKTAVFLIVPDEKGTRNVLATLYIDQVYAAMVDLANKKGGRIPRRVNFILDEFGNLPSIPEFDKKITVAGGRGM
;
A
#
# COMPACT_ATOMS: atom_id res chain seq x y z
N TYR A 1 -10.52 22.46 1.37
CA TYR A 1 -9.41 21.53 1.07
C TYR A 1 -8.67 21.84 -0.22
N GLY A 2 -9.30 22.40 -1.28
CA GLY A 2 -8.61 22.86 -2.49
C GLY A 2 -8.68 24.35 -2.78
N GLN A 3 -9.20 25.14 -1.84
CA GLN A 3 -9.21 26.59 -1.95
C GLN A 3 -7.81 27.13 -1.71
N PRO A 4 -7.32 28.02 -2.58
CA PRO A 4 -6.16 28.83 -2.27
C PRO A 4 -6.41 29.58 -0.96
N LEU A 5 -5.39 29.69 -0.11
CA LEU A 5 -5.38 30.61 1.00
C LEU A 5 -5.42 32.07 0.48
N LYS A 6 -5.52 33.05 1.38
CA LYS A 6 -5.56 34.48 1.00
C LYS A 6 -4.32 34.92 0.20
N ASP A 7 -3.23 34.19 0.30
CA ASP A 7 -1.97 34.35 -0.43
C ASP A 7 -1.88 33.47 -1.69
N GLU A 8 -3.02 32.94 -2.15
CA GLU A 8 -3.16 32.00 -3.27
C GLU A 8 -2.45 30.65 -3.09
N SER A 9 -1.90 30.38 -1.91
CA SER A 9 -1.18 29.14 -1.65
C SER A 9 -2.12 27.97 -1.39
N ILE A 10 -1.74 26.77 -1.85
CA ILE A 10 -2.45 25.53 -1.56
C ILE A 10 -1.52 24.67 -0.70
N PRO A 11 -1.78 24.50 0.61
CA PRO A 11 -0.85 23.85 1.54
C PRO A 11 -0.39 22.46 1.09
N LEU A 12 -1.32 21.63 0.59
CA LEU A 12 -1.00 20.29 0.09
C LEU A 12 -0.07 20.33 -1.14
N LEU A 13 -0.29 21.26 -2.08
CA LEU A 13 0.61 21.42 -3.22
C LEU A 13 1.98 21.95 -2.80
N ASN A 14 2.01 22.86 -1.84
CA ASN A 14 3.27 23.36 -1.29
C ASN A 14 4.06 22.23 -0.65
N TYR A 15 3.41 21.40 0.19
CA TYR A 15 4.05 20.23 0.78
C TYR A 15 4.60 19.28 -0.29
N LEU A 16 3.75 18.87 -1.24
CA LEU A 16 4.16 17.96 -2.32
C LEU A 16 5.31 18.53 -3.17
N ASN A 17 5.33 19.85 -3.40
CA ASN A 17 6.31 20.47 -4.28
C ASN A 17 7.62 20.87 -3.60
N LYS A 18 7.56 21.28 -2.33
CA LYS A 18 8.69 21.84 -1.58
C LYS A 18 9.32 20.84 -0.61
N GLU A 19 8.52 19.99 0.02
CA GLU A 19 8.99 19.06 1.07
C GLU A 19 9.33 17.68 0.52
N LEU A 20 8.71 17.25 -0.58
CA LEU A 20 8.97 15.93 -1.17
C LEU A 20 9.95 16.00 -2.34
N GLU A 21 10.85 15.02 -2.42
CA GLU A 21 11.76 14.84 -3.56
C GLU A 21 11.00 14.71 -4.89
N MET A 22 11.62 15.14 -5.98
CA MET A 22 11.02 15.09 -7.33
C MET A 22 10.63 13.68 -7.76
N THR A 23 11.35 12.66 -7.30
CA THR A 23 11.13 11.23 -7.58
C THR A 23 10.08 10.61 -6.67
N HIS A 24 9.55 11.35 -5.69
CA HIS A 24 8.61 10.81 -4.71
C HIS A 24 7.29 10.39 -5.41
N PRO A 25 6.81 9.15 -5.21
CA PRO A 25 5.66 8.61 -5.95
C PRO A 25 4.38 9.44 -5.77
N ALA A 26 4.18 10.05 -4.59
CA ALA A 26 3.03 10.93 -4.32
C ALA A 26 2.96 12.15 -5.28
N ARG A 27 4.09 12.66 -5.78
CA ARG A 27 4.09 13.77 -6.75
C ARG A 27 3.50 13.32 -8.09
N SER A 28 3.89 12.13 -8.55
CA SER A 28 3.36 11.54 -9.77
C SER A 28 1.87 11.24 -9.63
N ALA A 29 1.47 10.61 -8.52
CA ALA A 29 0.07 10.29 -8.23
C ALA A 29 -0.83 11.54 -8.17
N PHE A 30 -0.28 12.68 -7.72
CA PHE A 30 -1.01 13.93 -7.59
C PHE A 30 -0.90 14.86 -8.82
N ALA A 31 -0.11 14.49 -9.83
CA ALA A 31 0.17 15.35 -10.98
C ALA A 31 -1.12 15.80 -11.69
N THR A 32 -2.05 14.87 -11.94
CA THR A 32 -3.35 15.17 -12.56
C THR A 32 -4.18 16.14 -11.72
N ALA A 33 -4.16 16.01 -10.39
CA ALA A 33 -4.89 16.92 -9.50
C ALA A 33 -4.25 18.31 -9.44
N SER A 34 -2.94 18.42 -9.66
CA SER A 34 -2.19 19.68 -9.63
C SER A 34 -2.56 20.64 -10.77
N ILE A 35 -2.86 20.10 -11.95
CA ILE A 35 -3.25 20.85 -13.16
C ILE A 35 -4.77 21.02 -13.31
N ALA A 36 -5.56 20.31 -12.51
CA ALA A 36 -7.02 20.33 -12.60
C ALA A 36 -7.60 21.68 -12.15
N PRO A 37 -8.64 22.21 -12.82
CA PRO A 37 -9.37 23.39 -12.38
C PRO A 37 -9.90 23.26 -10.95
N TYR A 38 -9.99 24.37 -10.23
CA TYR A 38 -10.39 24.42 -8.81
C TYR A 38 -11.64 23.59 -8.47
N LYS A 39 -12.69 23.68 -9.30
CA LYS A 39 -13.96 22.96 -9.09
C LYS A 39 -13.79 21.44 -9.15
N ILE A 40 -12.88 20.93 -9.97
CA ILE A 40 -12.60 19.50 -10.13
C ILE A 40 -11.64 19.01 -9.05
N ARG A 41 -10.65 19.84 -8.71
CA ARG A 41 -9.64 19.57 -7.68
C ARG A 41 -10.25 19.23 -6.32
N SER A 42 -11.33 19.92 -5.95
CA SER A 42 -12.05 19.66 -4.69
C SER A 42 -12.65 18.24 -4.62
N SER A 43 -13.10 17.70 -5.76
CA SER A 43 -13.61 16.33 -5.84
C SER A 43 -12.47 15.32 -5.62
N PHE A 44 -11.35 15.49 -6.32
CA PHE A 44 -10.16 14.63 -6.16
C PHE A 44 -9.67 14.57 -4.71
N PHE A 45 -9.65 15.71 -4.01
CA PHE A 45 -9.17 15.76 -2.64
C PHE A 45 -10.13 15.05 -1.68
N THR A 46 -11.43 15.19 -1.92
CA THR A 46 -12.44 14.48 -1.13
C THR A 46 -12.32 12.98 -1.30
N THR A 47 -12.14 12.48 -2.52
CA THR A 47 -11.91 11.05 -2.80
C THR A 47 -10.64 10.57 -2.12
N ALA A 48 -9.50 11.25 -2.34
CA ALA A 48 -8.23 10.87 -1.73
C ALA A 48 -8.29 10.84 -0.19
N LEU A 49 -8.94 11.83 0.42
CA LEU A 49 -9.12 11.86 1.88
C LEU A 49 -10.01 10.72 2.38
N SER A 50 -11.05 10.36 1.63
CA SER A 50 -11.91 9.22 1.96
C SER A 50 -11.13 7.91 1.92
N ASP A 51 -10.29 7.71 0.89
CA ASP A 51 -9.48 6.50 0.72
C ASP A 51 -8.37 6.42 1.78
N LEU A 52 -7.78 7.56 2.14
CA LEU A 52 -6.71 7.65 3.15
C LEU A 52 -7.23 7.77 4.59
N ARG A 53 -8.55 7.77 4.80
CA ARG A 53 -9.17 8.01 6.12
C ARG A 53 -8.67 7.04 7.18
N LEU A 54 -8.40 5.78 6.82
CA LEU A 54 -7.87 4.79 7.75
C LEU A 54 -6.51 5.21 8.34
N PHE A 55 -5.64 5.80 7.51
CA PHE A 55 -4.31 6.26 7.92
C PHE A 55 -4.35 7.56 8.73
N SER A 56 -5.55 8.15 8.92
CA SER A 56 -5.74 9.30 9.81
C SER A 56 -5.94 8.87 11.28
N ASP A 57 -6.14 7.58 11.57
CA ASP A 57 -6.10 7.06 12.94
C ASP A 57 -4.66 7.13 13.46
N PRO A 58 -4.37 7.83 14.58
CA PRO A 58 -3.01 7.98 15.09
C PRO A 58 -2.29 6.65 15.32
N ASN A 59 -2.98 5.61 15.80
CA ASN A 59 -2.35 4.31 16.04
C ASN A 59 -1.96 3.62 14.73
N ILE A 60 -2.80 3.74 13.70
CA ILE A 60 -2.49 3.19 12.37
C ILE A 60 -1.38 4.00 11.71
N SER A 61 -1.42 5.33 11.83
CA SER A 61 -0.38 6.21 11.32
C SER A 61 0.97 5.87 11.94
N ASP A 62 1.05 5.78 13.27
CA ASP A 62 2.28 5.42 13.99
C ASP A 62 2.78 4.02 13.60
N MET A 63 1.87 3.04 13.51
CA MET A 63 2.21 1.66 13.11
C MET A 63 2.72 1.57 11.66
N THR A 64 2.26 2.44 10.77
CA THR A 64 2.62 2.41 9.34
C THR A 64 3.70 3.43 8.96
N ALA A 65 4.17 4.24 9.92
CA ALA A 65 5.16 5.29 9.67
C ALA A 65 6.55 4.75 9.32
N ILE A 66 6.93 3.59 9.87
CA ILE A 66 8.27 3.01 9.70
C ILE A 66 8.12 1.52 9.38
N GLN A 67 8.81 1.09 8.32
CA GLN A 67 8.93 -0.32 8.00
C GLN A 67 10.17 -0.90 8.69
N ASP A 68 9.98 -1.87 9.57
CA ASP A 68 11.03 -2.47 10.40
C ASP A 68 11.61 -3.78 9.85
N HIS A 69 11.02 -4.32 8.79
CA HIS A 69 11.48 -5.55 8.15
C HIS A 69 11.38 -5.47 6.62
N GLU A 70 12.15 -6.31 5.94
CA GLU A 70 12.15 -6.38 4.48
C GLU A 70 11.25 -7.52 4.01
N LEU A 71 10.21 -7.19 3.25
CA LEU A 71 9.21 -8.15 2.77
C LEU A 71 9.82 -9.29 1.94
N ALA A 72 10.87 -9.00 1.17
CA ALA A 72 11.55 -10.00 0.33
C ALA A 72 12.37 -11.03 1.13
N LYS A 73 12.76 -10.73 2.39
CA LYS A 73 13.58 -11.64 3.20
C LYS A 73 12.90 -12.98 3.46
N ILE A 74 11.58 -13.01 3.48
CA ILE A 74 10.77 -14.22 3.68
C ILE A 74 11.11 -15.28 2.61
N GLY A 75 11.43 -14.85 1.38
CA GLY A 75 11.83 -15.73 0.27
C GLY A 75 13.32 -16.06 0.20
N ILE A 76 14.14 -15.59 1.15
CA ILE A 76 15.61 -15.73 1.13
C ILE A 76 16.08 -16.57 2.33
N GLU A 77 15.67 -16.18 3.54
CA GLU A 77 16.06 -16.82 4.80
C GLU A 77 14.86 -17.45 5.53
N LYS A 78 15.13 -18.23 6.58
CA LYS A 78 14.06 -18.88 7.34
C LYS A 78 13.31 -17.83 8.16
N THR A 79 12.09 -17.52 7.73
CA THR A 79 11.25 -16.50 8.36
C THR A 79 9.82 -17.02 8.51
N ALA A 80 9.18 -16.68 9.62
CA ALA A 80 7.75 -16.85 9.82
C ALA A 80 7.14 -15.47 10.11
N VAL A 81 6.03 -15.15 9.45
CA VAL A 81 5.29 -13.91 9.67
C VAL A 81 3.91 -14.28 10.19
N PHE A 82 3.52 -13.66 11.30
CA PHE A 82 2.21 -13.82 11.91
C PHE A 82 1.43 -12.52 11.76
N LEU A 83 0.28 -12.60 11.10
CA LEU A 83 -0.62 -11.48 10.90
C LEU A 83 -1.78 -11.60 11.87
N ILE A 84 -1.70 -10.88 12.99
CA ILE A 84 -2.70 -10.93 14.05
C ILE A 84 -3.72 -9.82 13.81
N VAL A 85 -4.95 -10.21 13.46
CA VAL A 85 -6.05 -9.28 13.18
C VAL A 85 -7.09 -9.40 14.31
N PRO A 86 -7.48 -8.30 14.96
CA PRO A 86 -8.47 -8.34 16.04
C PRO A 86 -9.90 -8.51 15.49
N ASP A 87 -10.69 -9.38 16.12
CA ASP A 87 -12.03 -9.80 15.65
C ASP A 87 -13.10 -8.70 15.74
N GLU A 88 -12.91 -7.71 16.61
CA GLU A 88 -14.00 -6.82 17.02
C GLU A 88 -14.46 -5.82 15.94
N LYS A 89 -13.60 -5.45 14.98
CA LYS A 89 -13.93 -4.49 13.90
C LYS A 89 -13.16 -4.74 12.61
N GLY A 90 -13.86 -5.19 11.57
CA GLY A 90 -13.30 -5.46 10.23
C GLY A 90 -12.68 -4.24 9.50
N THR A 91 -12.79 -3.03 10.05
CA THR A 91 -12.21 -1.80 9.49
C THR A 91 -10.68 -1.89 9.32
N ARG A 92 -10.00 -2.69 10.15
CA ARG A 92 -8.54 -2.87 10.08
C ARG A 92 -8.11 -4.02 9.18
N ASN A 93 -9.03 -4.87 8.72
CA ASN A 93 -8.72 -6.05 7.90
C ASN A 93 -8.11 -5.68 6.55
N VAL A 94 -8.31 -4.45 6.08
CA VAL A 94 -7.67 -3.95 4.85
C VAL A 94 -6.14 -3.82 5.00
N LEU A 95 -5.63 -3.62 6.22
CA LEU A 95 -4.19 -3.61 6.46
C LEU A 95 -3.60 -5.01 6.30
N ALA A 96 -4.36 -6.03 6.69
CA ALA A 96 -3.95 -7.42 6.51
C ALA A 96 -3.86 -7.78 5.02
N THR A 97 -4.89 -7.41 4.23
CA THR A 97 -4.91 -7.69 2.79
C THR A 97 -3.88 -6.86 2.02
N LEU A 98 -3.65 -5.61 2.43
CA LEU A 98 -2.58 -4.76 1.90
C LEU A 98 -1.20 -5.38 2.16
N TYR A 99 -0.95 -5.85 3.38
CA TYR A 99 0.32 -6.48 3.73
C TYR A 99 0.56 -7.76 2.90
N ILE A 100 -0.45 -8.63 2.79
CA ILE A 100 -0.37 -9.85 1.95
C ILE A 100 -0.05 -9.48 0.50
N ASP A 101 -0.69 -8.44 -0.03
CA ASP A 101 -0.44 -8.00 -1.40
C ASP A 101 0.97 -7.46 -1.62
N GLN A 102 1.47 -6.66 -0.67
CA GLN A 102 2.84 -6.14 -0.72
C GLN A 102 3.89 -7.25 -0.60
N VAL A 103 3.67 -8.24 0.27
CA VAL A 103 4.55 -9.42 0.36
C VAL A 103 4.54 -10.19 -0.96
N TYR A 104 3.37 -10.43 -1.56
CA TYR A 104 3.28 -11.07 -2.87
C TYR A 104 4.09 -10.31 -3.94
N ALA A 105 3.92 -8.98 -4.03
CA ALA A 105 4.63 -8.15 -4.99
C ALA A 105 6.16 -8.20 -4.79
N ALA A 106 6.63 -8.06 -3.55
CA ALA A 106 8.05 -8.14 -3.22
C ALA A 106 8.66 -9.50 -3.61
N MET A 107 7.90 -10.58 -3.43
CA MET A 107 8.32 -11.94 -3.77
C MET A 107 8.32 -12.20 -5.27
N VAL A 108 7.38 -11.63 -6.01
CA VAL A 108 7.39 -11.59 -7.48
C VAL A 108 8.65 -10.90 -8.00
N ASP A 109 8.99 -9.74 -7.45
CA ASP A 109 10.19 -8.98 -7.82
C ASP A 109 11.46 -9.75 -7.48
N LEU A 110 11.49 -10.40 -6.32
CA LEU A 110 12.58 -11.30 -5.93
C LEU A 110 12.73 -12.46 -6.92
N ALA A 111 11.64 -13.14 -7.27
CA ALA A 111 11.67 -14.24 -8.23
C ALA A 111 12.21 -13.77 -9.60
N ASN A 112 11.76 -12.62 -10.09
CA ASN A 112 12.24 -12.04 -11.34
C ASN A 112 13.76 -11.78 -11.29
N LYS A 113 14.27 -11.23 -10.18
CA LYS A 113 15.71 -11.00 -9.95
C LYS A 113 16.53 -12.29 -9.80
N LYS A 114 15.88 -13.42 -9.49
CA LYS A 114 16.53 -14.71 -9.22
C LYS A 114 16.29 -15.76 -10.31
N GLY A 115 15.83 -15.34 -11.50
CA GLY A 115 15.67 -16.24 -12.66
C GLY A 115 14.33 -16.95 -12.72
N GLY A 116 13.27 -16.35 -12.16
CA GLY A 116 11.89 -16.81 -12.27
C GLY A 116 11.34 -17.55 -11.05
N ARG A 117 12.17 -17.79 -10.02
CA ARG A 117 11.75 -18.45 -8.78
C ARG A 117 12.46 -17.85 -7.58
N ILE A 118 11.77 -17.77 -6.44
CA ILE A 118 12.39 -17.34 -5.18
C ILE A 118 13.41 -18.38 -4.66
N PRO A 119 14.48 -17.96 -3.96
CA PRO A 119 15.48 -18.87 -3.41
C PRO A 119 14.94 -19.90 -2.41
N ARG A 120 13.97 -19.50 -1.60
CA ARG A 120 13.34 -20.34 -0.57
C ARG A 120 11.84 -20.31 -0.73
N ARG A 121 11.22 -21.49 -0.83
CA ARG A 121 9.76 -21.63 -0.91
C ARG A 121 9.09 -20.98 0.30
N VAL A 122 8.08 -20.18 0.02
CA VAL A 122 7.18 -19.60 1.02
C VAL A 122 5.82 -20.23 0.85
N ASN A 123 5.09 -20.43 1.94
CA ASN A 123 3.70 -20.88 1.88
C ASN A 123 2.85 -19.81 2.57
N PHE A 124 1.78 -19.38 1.90
CA PHE A 124 0.79 -18.48 2.49
C PHE A 124 -0.30 -19.33 3.16
N ILE A 125 -0.36 -19.29 4.48
CA ILE A 125 -1.42 -19.92 5.27
C ILE A 125 -2.38 -18.80 5.66
N LEU A 126 -3.43 -18.62 4.86
CA LEU A 126 -4.42 -17.56 5.03
C LEU A 126 -5.68 -18.15 5.65
N ASP A 127 -5.68 -18.32 6.96
CA ASP A 127 -6.87 -18.76 7.68
C ASP A 127 -7.97 -17.69 7.60
N GLU A 128 -9.22 -18.14 7.53
CA GLU A 128 -10.40 -17.27 7.37
C GLU A 128 -10.30 -16.19 6.28
N PHE A 129 -9.52 -16.41 5.22
CA PHE A 129 -9.28 -15.37 4.20
C PHE A 129 -10.59 -14.87 3.53
N GLY A 130 -11.65 -15.67 3.55
CA GLY A 130 -12.99 -15.27 3.08
C GLY A 130 -13.66 -14.17 3.90
N ASN A 131 -13.23 -13.95 5.15
CA ASN A 131 -13.68 -12.85 6.01
C ASN A 131 -12.88 -11.57 5.78
N LEU A 132 -11.78 -11.63 5.03
CA LEU A 132 -10.97 -10.47 4.71
C LEU A 132 -11.53 -9.73 3.49
N PRO A 133 -11.27 -8.41 3.38
CA PRO A 133 -11.51 -7.67 2.14
C PRO A 133 -10.86 -8.36 0.94
N SER A 134 -11.45 -8.23 -0.24
CA SER A 134 -10.92 -8.86 -1.44
C SER A 134 -9.51 -8.33 -1.77
N ILE A 135 -8.56 -9.24 -1.93
CA ILE A 135 -7.26 -8.93 -2.50
C ILE A 135 -7.46 -8.78 -4.03
N PRO A 136 -7.05 -7.65 -4.64
CA PRO A 136 -7.24 -7.45 -6.07
C PRO A 136 -6.58 -8.54 -6.90
N GLU A 137 -7.26 -9.05 -7.93
CA GLU A 137 -6.72 -10.02 -8.90
C GLU A 137 -6.10 -11.29 -8.27
N PHE A 138 -6.66 -11.74 -7.14
CA PHE A 138 -6.12 -12.87 -6.38
C PHE A 138 -6.03 -14.18 -7.19
N ASP A 139 -6.98 -14.38 -8.11
CA ASP A 139 -7.01 -15.49 -9.08
C ASP A 139 -5.74 -15.53 -9.96
N LYS A 140 -5.33 -14.37 -10.48
CA LYS A 140 -4.09 -14.24 -11.26
C LYS A 140 -2.88 -14.43 -10.35
N LYS A 141 -2.93 -13.88 -9.13
CA LYS A 141 -1.84 -13.96 -8.17
C LYS A 141 -1.51 -15.41 -7.79
N ILE A 142 -2.51 -16.25 -7.52
CA ILE A 142 -2.34 -17.68 -7.22
C ILE A 142 -1.61 -18.40 -8.36
N THR A 143 -2.06 -18.18 -9.59
CA THR A 143 -1.47 -18.85 -10.78
C THR A 143 0.01 -18.52 -10.92
N VAL A 144 0.34 -17.24 -10.77
CA VAL A 144 1.71 -16.74 -10.85
C VAL A 144 2.55 -17.18 -9.66
N ALA A 145 1.97 -17.24 -8.46
CA ALA A 145 2.62 -17.66 -7.23
C ALA A 145 3.16 -19.09 -7.32
N GLY A 146 2.34 -20.03 -7.80
CA GLY A 146 2.73 -21.43 -7.91
C GLY A 146 3.97 -21.63 -8.79
N GLY A 147 4.08 -20.89 -9.90
CA GLY A 147 5.26 -20.92 -10.77
C GLY A 147 6.53 -20.35 -10.12
N ARG A 148 6.36 -19.34 -9.26
CA ARG A 148 7.46 -18.59 -8.63
C ARG A 148 7.93 -19.17 -7.29
N GLY A 149 7.31 -20.24 -6.81
CA GLY A 149 7.71 -20.93 -5.58
C GLY A 149 7.07 -20.39 -4.31
N MET A 150 5.92 -19.74 -4.46
CA MET A 150 5.04 -19.27 -3.38
C MET A 150 3.85 -20.20 -3.19
#